data_AF-A0A256YIT5-F1
#
_entry.id   AF-A0A256YIT5-F1
#
_cell.length_a   1.000
_cell.length_b   1.000
_cell.length_c   1.000
_cell.angle_alpha   90.00
_cell.angle_beta   90.00
_cell.angle_gamma   90.00
#
_symmetry.space_group_name_H-M   'P 1'
#
loop_
_entity.id
_entity.type
_entity.pdbx_description
1 polymer ?
#
loop_
_entity_poly.entity_id
_entity_poly.type
_entity_poly.pdbx_seq_one_letter_code
_entity_poly.pdbx_strand_id
1 'polypeptide(L)'
;MKNWRERLKGKGLLLALITRKPWLIPFIYHVHVMQGATMNELREILGLKSMVIKRALWWLTKNGIMVKAGEKYVIEQSYRKHVDELLLNTCTTGKRYVVKLGRTYFVAIVKRTRISTYTVLEKHYEELKNIDPEKASMEEVAKNKKLPVKIVSKTFDLIKTLKECRMK
;
A
#
# COMPACT_ATOMS: atom_id res chain seq x y z
N MET A 1 -3.46 -21.74 12.97
CA MET A 1 -4.19 -20.77 12.10
C MET A 1 -4.57 -21.47 10.79
N LYS A 2 -5.87 -21.63 10.49
CA LYS A 2 -6.35 -22.19 9.21
C LYS A 2 -5.76 -21.41 8.03
N ASN A 3 -5.27 -22.14 7.02
CA ASN A 3 -4.56 -21.63 5.86
C ASN A 3 -5.54 -20.89 4.93
N TRP A 4 -5.83 -19.62 5.22
CA TRP A 4 -6.76 -18.77 4.45
C TRP A 4 -6.50 -18.78 2.93
N ARG A 5 -5.28 -19.11 2.52
CA ARG A 5 -4.87 -19.26 1.12
C ARG A 5 -5.58 -20.40 0.39
N GLU A 6 -5.92 -21.47 1.09
CA GLU A 6 -6.61 -22.63 0.49
C GLU A 6 -8.08 -22.33 0.20
N ARG A 7 -8.65 -21.32 0.87
CA ARG A 7 -10.07 -20.96 0.78
C ARG A 7 -10.36 -19.80 -0.17
N LEU A 8 -9.37 -18.95 -0.45
CA LEU A 8 -9.55 -17.75 -1.26
C LEU A 8 -8.85 -17.90 -2.61
N LYS A 9 -9.53 -17.51 -3.69
CA LYS A 9 -8.99 -17.44 -5.05
C LYS A 9 -9.23 -16.06 -5.65
N GLY A 10 -8.46 -15.69 -6.68
CA GLY A 10 -8.60 -14.44 -7.42
C GLY A 10 -8.60 -13.21 -6.50
N LYS A 11 -9.55 -12.29 -6.70
CA LYS A 11 -9.71 -11.05 -5.93
C LYS A 11 -9.62 -11.24 -4.42
N GLY A 12 -10.28 -12.27 -3.87
CA GLY A 12 -10.30 -12.52 -2.43
C GLY A 12 -8.91 -12.78 -1.85
N LEU A 13 -8.07 -13.54 -2.57
CA LEU A 13 -6.71 -13.83 -2.14
C LEU A 13 -5.84 -12.55 -2.18
N LEU A 14 -5.95 -11.76 -3.24
CA LEU A 14 -5.22 -10.50 -3.40
C LEU A 14 -5.55 -9.53 -2.25
N LEU A 15 -6.84 -9.30 -1.99
CA LEU A 15 -7.29 -8.40 -0.93
C LEU A 15 -6.85 -8.88 0.46
N ALA A 16 -6.95 -10.19 0.74
CA ALA A 16 -6.48 -10.76 1.99
C ALA A 16 -4.96 -10.63 2.16
N LEU A 17 -4.19 -10.80 1.07
CA LEU A 17 -2.74 -10.61 1.10
C LEU A 17 -2.37 -9.15 1.38
N ILE A 18 -2.97 -8.19 0.67
CA ILE A 18 -2.71 -6.76 0.86
C ILE A 18 -3.08 -6.33 2.28
N THR A 19 -4.24 -6.76 2.77
CA THR A 19 -4.70 -6.44 4.13
C THR A 19 -3.71 -6.91 5.19
N ARG A 20 -3.13 -8.12 5.01
CA ARG A 20 -2.16 -8.70 5.95
C ARG A 20 -0.73 -8.21 5.72
N LYS A 21 -0.40 -7.76 4.50
CA LYS A 21 0.94 -7.36 4.07
C LYS A 21 0.88 -6.11 3.19
N PRO A 22 0.53 -4.94 3.74
CA PRO A 22 0.40 -3.72 2.94
C PRO A 22 1.73 -3.29 2.31
N TRP A 23 2.86 -3.74 2.85
CA TRP A 23 4.19 -3.45 2.31
C TRP A 23 4.44 -4.06 0.92
N LEU A 24 3.56 -4.94 0.43
CA LEU A 24 3.61 -5.49 -0.92
C LEU A 24 3.02 -4.55 -1.98
N ILE A 25 2.23 -3.54 -1.58
CA ILE A 25 1.56 -2.60 -2.49
C ILE A 25 2.56 -1.95 -3.47
N PRO A 26 3.73 -1.41 -3.04
CA PRO A 26 4.66 -0.75 -3.97
C PRO A 26 5.16 -1.69 -5.08
N PHE A 27 5.34 -2.98 -4.77
CA PHE A 27 5.81 -3.96 -5.74
C PHE A 27 4.73 -4.32 -6.76
N ILE A 28 3.49 -4.49 -6.30
CA ILE A 28 2.35 -4.72 -7.21
C ILE A 28 2.17 -3.52 -8.14
N TYR A 29 2.23 -2.29 -7.60
CA TYR A 29 2.13 -1.07 -8.39
C TYR A 29 3.18 -1.01 -9.50
N HIS A 30 4.47 -1.12 -9.17
CA HIS A 30 5.54 -0.95 -10.17
C HIS A 30 5.59 -2.09 -11.19
N VAL A 31 5.46 -3.34 -10.74
CA VAL A 31 5.42 -4.47 -11.67
C VAL A 31 4.24 -4.35 -12.63
N HIS A 32 3.09 -3.86 -12.15
CA HIS A 32 1.93 -3.66 -13.00
C HIS A 32 2.12 -2.51 -14.00
N VAL A 33 2.49 -1.31 -13.52
CA VAL A 33 2.67 -0.12 -14.37
C VAL A 33 3.75 -0.32 -15.42
N MET A 34 4.84 -1.01 -15.08
CA MET A 34 5.92 -1.32 -16.02
C MET A 34 5.62 -2.51 -16.94
N GLN A 35 4.44 -3.15 -16.78
CA GLN A 35 4.07 -4.40 -17.47
C GLN A 35 5.10 -5.53 -17.27
N GLY A 36 5.76 -5.53 -16.11
CA GLY A 36 6.83 -6.45 -15.75
C GLY A 36 8.09 -5.72 -15.29
N ALA A 37 8.74 -6.23 -14.26
CA ALA A 37 9.98 -5.66 -13.76
C ALA A 37 10.98 -6.74 -13.30
N THR A 38 12.25 -6.49 -13.56
CA THR A 38 13.39 -7.22 -13.02
C THR A 38 13.65 -6.81 -11.57
N MET A 39 14.49 -7.59 -10.88
CA MET A 39 14.92 -7.24 -9.52
C MET A 39 15.75 -5.95 -9.49
N ASN A 40 16.53 -5.66 -10.55
CA ASN A 40 17.39 -4.48 -10.63
C ASN A 40 16.57 -3.21 -10.83
N GLU A 41 15.59 -3.21 -11.74
CA GLU A 41 14.66 -2.10 -11.95
C GLU A 41 13.91 -1.77 -10.64
N LEU A 42 13.38 -2.78 -9.95
CA LEU A 42 12.70 -2.58 -8.66
C LEU A 42 13.63 -2.00 -7.59
N ARG A 43 14.91 -2.36 -7.62
CA ARG A 43 15.92 -1.83 -6.69
C ARG A 43 16.20 -0.37 -6.96
N GLU A 44 16.34 0.01 -8.22
CA GLU A 44 16.60 1.39 -8.63
C GLU A 44 15.42 2.30 -8.30
N ILE A 45 14.21 1.86 -8.62
CA ILE A 45 12.98 2.63 -8.40
C ILE A 45 12.66 2.77 -6.91
N LEU A 46 12.74 1.67 -6.14
CA LEU A 46 12.33 1.67 -4.73
C LEU A 46 13.48 2.04 -3.78
N GLY A 47 14.73 1.98 -4.24
CA GLY A 47 15.91 2.23 -3.40
C GLY A 47 16.05 1.26 -2.23
N LEU A 48 15.53 0.02 -2.37
CA LEU A 48 15.48 -0.98 -1.30
C LEU A 48 16.61 -2.00 -1.39
N LYS A 49 16.99 -2.59 -0.25
CA LYS A 49 17.91 -3.73 -0.21
C LYS A 49 17.31 -4.92 -0.98
N SER A 50 18.15 -5.62 -1.75
CA SER A 50 17.73 -6.78 -2.57
C SER A 50 16.99 -7.85 -1.77
N MET A 51 17.33 -8.05 -0.49
CA MET A 51 16.63 -9.01 0.37
C MET A 51 15.14 -8.67 0.56
N VAL A 52 14.80 -7.38 0.70
CA VAL A 52 13.40 -6.93 0.83
C VAL A 52 12.63 -7.19 -0.46
N ILE A 53 13.26 -6.89 -1.60
CA ILE A 53 12.70 -7.08 -2.94
C ILE A 53 12.49 -8.58 -3.22
N LYS A 54 13.52 -9.41 -3.01
CA LYS A 54 13.42 -10.88 -3.13
C LYS A 54 12.30 -11.43 -2.26
N ARG A 55 12.17 -10.93 -1.03
CA ARG A 55 11.09 -11.36 -0.12
C ARG A 55 9.71 -10.95 -0.64
N ALA A 56 9.56 -9.75 -1.21
CA ALA A 56 8.30 -9.29 -1.80
C ALA A 56 7.89 -10.18 -2.97
N LEU A 57 8.82 -10.36 -3.93
CA LEU A 57 8.62 -11.17 -5.12
C LEU A 57 8.30 -12.63 -4.75
N TRP A 58 9.03 -13.20 -3.79
CA TRP A 58 8.73 -14.53 -3.25
C TRP A 58 7.29 -14.61 -2.70
N TRP A 59 6.83 -13.61 -1.95
CA TRP A 59 5.46 -13.60 -1.44
C TRP A 59 4.43 -13.54 -2.56
N LEU A 60 4.64 -12.71 -3.57
CA LEU A 60 3.70 -12.53 -4.67
C LEU A 60 3.67 -13.75 -5.60
N THR A 61 4.83 -14.32 -5.91
CA THR A 61 4.94 -15.56 -6.71
C THR A 61 4.40 -16.77 -5.96
N LYS A 62 4.71 -16.92 -4.67
CA LYS A 62 4.18 -18.03 -3.86
C LYS A 62 2.65 -18.04 -3.76
N ASN A 63 1.99 -16.89 -3.91
CA ASN A 63 0.53 -16.78 -3.90
C ASN A 63 -0.07 -16.73 -5.31
N GLY A 64 0.72 -16.99 -6.37
CA GLY A 64 0.25 -17.01 -7.76
C GLY A 64 -0.16 -15.65 -8.32
N ILE A 65 0.10 -14.55 -7.61
CA ILE A 65 -0.25 -13.18 -8.07
C ILE A 65 0.75 -12.72 -9.14
N MET A 66 1.99 -13.19 -9.06
CA MET A 66 3.04 -12.92 -10.03
C MET A 66 3.68 -14.20 -10.52
N VAL A 67 4.17 -14.17 -11.75
CA VAL A 67 5.00 -15.24 -12.33
C VAL A 67 6.29 -14.65 -12.87
N LYS A 68 7.32 -15.48 -12.99
CA LYS A 68 8.58 -15.10 -13.62
C LYS A 68 8.49 -15.45 -15.11
N ALA A 69 8.64 -14.44 -15.97
CA ALA A 69 8.67 -14.56 -17.43
C ALA A 69 10.05 -14.10 -17.91
N GLY A 70 10.94 -15.06 -18.19
CA GLY A 70 12.35 -14.77 -18.42
C GLY A 70 13.00 -14.17 -17.17
N GLU A 71 13.58 -12.96 -17.29
CA GLU A 71 14.18 -12.23 -16.16
C GLU A 71 13.18 -11.34 -15.40
N LYS A 72 12.01 -11.08 -15.97
CA LYS A 72 11.00 -10.17 -15.41
C LYS A 72 10.00 -10.93 -14.55
N TYR A 73 9.54 -10.26 -13.50
CA TYR A 73 8.35 -10.64 -12.76
C TYR A 73 7.17 -9.90 -13.35
N VAL A 74 6.08 -10.60 -13.66
CA VAL A 74 4.86 -10.03 -14.26
C VAL A 74 3.64 -10.42 -13.42
N ILE A 75 2.59 -9.59 -13.46
CA ILE A 75 1.29 -9.96 -12.87
C ILE A 75 0.71 -11.11 -13.68
N GLU A 76 0.30 -12.17 -12.98
CA GLU A 76 -0.33 -13.34 -13.58
C GLU A 76 -1.67 -12.96 -14.22
N GLN A 77 -2.01 -13.58 -15.36
CA GLN A 77 -3.12 -13.17 -16.20
C GLN A 77 -4.48 -13.19 -15.47
N SER A 78 -4.75 -14.21 -14.66
CA SER A 78 -5.96 -14.32 -13.84
C SER A 78 -6.06 -13.24 -12.76
N TYR A 79 -4.96 -12.61 -12.36
CA TYR A 79 -4.93 -11.51 -11.39
C TYR A 79 -4.94 -10.11 -12.01
N ARG A 80 -4.69 -9.95 -13.32
CA ARG A 80 -4.59 -8.61 -13.95
C ARG A 80 -5.79 -7.72 -13.66
N LYS A 81 -7.00 -8.17 -13.99
CA LYS A 81 -8.23 -7.41 -13.72
C LYS A 81 -8.38 -7.02 -12.24
N HIS A 82 -7.99 -7.90 -11.32
CA HIS A 82 -8.07 -7.63 -9.89
C HIS A 82 -7.03 -6.62 -9.40
N VAL A 83 -5.85 -6.61 -10.03
CA VAL A 83 -4.82 -5.60 -9.79
C VAL A 83 -5.25 -4.26 -10.38
N ASP A 84 -5.84 -4.23 -11.57
CA ASP A 84 -6.37 -3.01 -12.18
C ASP A 84 -7.40 -2.34 -11.24
N GLU A 85 -8.38 -3.11 -10.77
CA GLU A 85 -9.40 -2.63 -9.81
C GLU A 85 -8.79 -2.14 -8.48
N LEU A 86 -7.72 -2.79 -8.01
CA LEU A 86 -6.99 -2.37 -6.82
C LEU A 86 -6.29 -1.02 -7.06
N LEU A 87 -5.67 -0.86 -8.23
CA LEU A 87 -4.86 0.29 -8.57
C LEU A 87 -5.69 1.53 -8.95
N LEU A 88 -6.92 1.35 -9.45
CA LEU A 88 -7.90 2.44 -9.60
C LEU A 88 -8.18 3.18 -8.28
N ASN A 89 -8.02 2.50 -7.14
CA ASN A 89 -8.21 3.06 -5.80
C ASN A 89 -6.89 3.39 -5.10
N THR A 90 -5.80 3.53 -5.86
CA THR A 90 -4.46 3.79 -5.34
C THR A 90 -4.03 5.22 -5.59
N CYS A 91 -3.49 5.87 -4.56
CA CYS A 91 -2.79 7.15 -4.65
C CYS A 91 -1.30 6.91 -4.35
N THR A 92 -0.41 7.48 -5.17
CA THR A 92 1.04 7.38 -4.96
C THR A 92 1.75 8.71 -5.11
N THR A 93 2.70 8.96 -4.20
CA THR A 93 3.62 10.11 -4.26
C THR A 93 5.06 9.65 -4.53
N GLY A 94 5.22 8.46 -5.14
CA GLY A 94 6.49 7.81 -5.45
C GLY A 94 7.10 7.06 -4.27
N LYS A 95 7.07 7.66 -3.07
CA LYS A 95 7.55 7.02 -1.83
C LYS A 95 6.42 6.54 -0.91
N ARG A 96 5.21 7.07 -1.08
CA ARG A 96 4.01 6.67 -0.32
C ARG A 96 3.00 6.08 -1.28
N TYR A 97 2.37 4.98 -0.85
CA TYR A 97 1.36 4.25 -1.60
C TYR A 97 0.17 4.08 -0.68
N VAL A 98 -0.97 4.62 -1.08
CA VAL A 98 -2.22 4.60 -0.33
C VAL A 98 -3.24 3.81 -1.13
N VAL A 99 -3.81 2.77 -0.55
CA VAL A 99 -4.89 1.98 -1.15
C VAL A 99 -6.10 2.03 -0.22
N LYS A 100 -7.26 2.39 -0.74
CA LYS A 100 -8.52 2.29 0.01
C LYS A 100 -9.16 0.92 -0.25
N LEU A 101 -9.35 0.13 0.82
CA LEU A 101 -10.07 -1.14 0.77
C LEU A 101 -11.24 -1.09 1.76
N GLY A 102 -12.47 -1.07 1.24
CA GLY A 102 -13.66 -0.85 2.05
C GLY A 102 -13.57 0.46 2.84
N ARG A 103 -13.72 0.38 4.17
CA ARG A 103 -13.65 1.52 5.09
C ARG A 103 -12.26 1.75 5.70
N THR A 104 -11.20 1.22 5.09
CA THR A 104 -9.84 1.33 5.62
C THR A 104 -8.87 1.78 4.53
N TYR A 105 -8.07 2.79 4.84
CA TYR A 105 -6.91 3.19 4.07
C TYR A 105 -5.69 2.40 4.52
N PHE A 106 -4.97 1.79 3.57
CA PHE A 106 -3.71 1.10 3.77
C PHE A 106 -2.59 1.95 3.20
N VAL A 107 -1.62 2.31 4.04
CA VAL A 107 -0.50 3.15 3.65
C VAL A 107 0.80 2.36 3.74
N ALA A 108 1.55 2.32 2.65
CA ALA A 108 2.91 1.80 2.59
C ALA A 108 3.87 2.95 2.26
N ILE A 109 4.92 3.10 3.08
CA ILE A 109 5.94 4.14 2.92
C ILE A 109 7.28 3.46 2.69
N VAL A 110 7.84 3.67 1.50
CA VAL A 110 9.17 3.20 1.11
C VAL A 110 10.22 4.13 1.74
N LYS A 111 11.07 3.55 2.59
CA LYS A 111 12.23 4.20 3.19
C LYS A 111 13.50 3.49 2.69
N ARG A 112 14.66 4.14 2.82
CA ARG A 112 15.96 3.64 2.32
C ARG A 112 16.27 2.16 2.62
N THR A 113 15.85 1.64 3.76
CA THR A 113 16.17 0.26 4.18
C THR A 113 14.96 -0.62 4.48
N ARG A 114 13.75 -0.06 4.47
CA ARG A 114 12.53 -0.75 4.91
C ARG A 114 11.28 -0.12 4.33
N ILE A 115 10.19 -0.88 4.32
CA ILE A 115 8.85 -0.35 4.06
C ILE A 115 8.11 -0.27 5.38
N SER A 116 7.68 0.93 5.76
CA SER A 116 6.80 1.13 6.92
C SER A 116 5.35 1.06 6.48
N THR A 117 4.47 0.50 7.30
CA THR A 117 3.04 0.44 6.97
C THR A 117 2.18 0.93 8.12
N TYR A 118 1.00 1.41 7.79
CA TYR A 118 -0.08 1.65 8.76
C TYR A 118 -1.42 1.68 8.07
N THR A 119 -2.47 1.67 8.88
CA THR A 119 -3.85 1.78 8.43
C THR A 119 -4.53 2.97 9.10
N VAL A 120 -5.52 3.53 8.42
CA VAL A 120 -6.40 4.57 8.94
C VAL A 120 -7.82 4.16 8.59
N LEU A 121 -8.71 4.14 9.58
CA LEU A 121 -10.13 3.91 9.34
C LEU A 121 -10.74 5.16 8.71
N GLU A 122 -11.66 4.95 7.77
CA GLU A 122 -12.36 6.02 7.07
C GLU A 122 -13.04 6.99 8.05
N LYS A 123 -13.64 6.48 9.14
CA LYS A 123 -14.24 7.34 10.18
C LYS A 123 -13.27 8.39 10.74
N HIS A 124 -11.99 8.02 10.92
CA HIS A 124 -10.99 8.94 11.46
C HIS A 124 -10.54 9.95 10.41
N TYR A 125 -10.43 9.51 9.15
CA TYR A 125 -10.19 10.41 8.03
C TYR A 125 -11.31 11.45 7.90
N GLU A 126 -12.57 11.01 7.87
CA GLU A 126 -13.74 11.91 7.74
C GLU A 126 -13.84 12.92 8.89
N GLU A 127 -13.52 12.49 10.11
CA GLU A 127 -13.52 13.36 11.29
C GLU A 127 -12.43 14.44 11.27
N LEU A 128 -11.32 14.19 10.55
CA LEU A 128 -10.12 15.03 10.55
C LEU A 128 -9.83 15.71 9.21
N LYS A 129 -10.50 15.33 8.10
CA LYS A 129 -10.16 15.78 6.72
C LYS A 129 -10.23 17.28 6.50
N ASN A 130 -11.05 17.98 7.28
CA ASN A 130 -11.25 19.43 7.19
C ASN A 130 -10.31 20.23 8.12
N ILE A 131 -9.52 19.55 8.95
CA ILE A 131 -8.53 20.19 9.82
C ILE A 131 -7.23 20.32 9.03
N ASP A 132 -6.64 21.52 9.03
CA ASP A 132 -5.35 21.76 8.39
C ASP A 132 -4.20 21.16 9.22
N PRO A 133 -3.53 20.10 8.73
CA PRO A 133 -2.47 19.43 9.49
C PRO A 133 -1.21 20.28 9.73
N GLU A 134 -1.08 21.43 9.07
CA GLU A 134 0.08 22.34 9.24
C GLU A 134 -0.14 23.40 10.31
N LYS A 135 -1.40 23.69 10.63
CA LYS A 135 -1.78 24.73 11.59
C LYS A 135 -2.26 24.19 12.92
N ALA A 136 -2.76 22.95 12.94
CA ALA A 136 -3.37 22.37 14.14
C ALA A 136 -2.36 21.67 15.04
N SER A 137 -2.45 21.90 16.36
CA SER A 137 -1.75 21.07 17.36
C SER A 137 -2.35 19.66 17.39
N MET A 138 -1.49 18.64 17.32
CA MET A 138 -1.93 17.24 17.36
C MET A 138 -2.53 16.88 18.73
N GLU A 139 -1.99 17.43 19.81
CA GLU A 139 -2.42 17.20 21.19
C GLU A 139 -3.82 17.78 21.42
N GLU A 140 -4.05 19.00 20.95
CA GLU A 140 -5.37 19.65 21.04
C GLU A 140 -6.42 18.90 20.22
N VAL A 141 -6.08 18.53 18.98
CA VAL A 141 -6.99 17.75 18.12
C VAL A 141 -7.30 16.39 18.74
N ALA A 142 -6.28 15.71 19.28
CA ALA A 142 -6.46 14.43 19.98
C ALA A 142 -7.41 14.56 21.17
N LYS A 143 -7.24 15.60 22.00
CA LYS A 143 -8.11 15.88 23.15
C LYS A 143 -9.54 16.19 22.70
N ASN A 144 -9.71 17.09 21.73
CA ASN A 144 -11.01 17.55 21.26
C ASN A 144 -11.81 16.45 20.56
N LYS A 145 -11.14 15.61 19.77
CA LYS A 145 -11.76 14.49 19.05
C LYS A 145 -11.79 13.20 19.86
N LYS A 146 -11.25 13.19 21.08
CA LYS A 146 -11.13 11.99 21.94
C LYS A 146 -10.45 10.83 21.20
N LEU A 147 -9.44 11.15 20.39
CA LEU A 147 -8.65 10.19 19.62
C LEU A 147 -7.23 10.10 20.19
N PRO A 148 -6.58 8.92 20.16
CA PRO A 148 -5.16 8.83 20.47
C PRO A 148 -4.32 9.70 19.52
N VAL A 149 -3.31 10.40 20.05
CA VAL A 149 -2.39 11.24 19.26
C VAL A 149 -1.80 10.48 18.06
N LYS A 150 -1.50 9.20 18.23
CA LYS A 150 -1.01 8.33 17.15
C LYS A 150 -2.00 8.20 15.98
N ILE A 151 -3.31 8.13 16.25
CA ILE A 151 -4.34 8.07 15.20
C ILE A 151 -4.42 9.42 14.49
N VAL A 152 -4.40 10.53 15.23
CA VAL A 152 -4.40 11.89 14.67
C VAL A 152 -3.20 12.07 13.74
N SER A 153 -1.98 11.79 14.22
CA SER A 153 -0.74 11.87 13.45
C SER A 153 -0.80 11.05 12.16
N LYS A 154 -1.21 9.78 12.25
CA LYS A 154 -1.35 8.88 11.09
C LYS A 154 -2.39 9.37 10.09
N THR A 155 -3.48 9.95 10.57
CA THR A 155 -4.56 10.48 9.73
C THR A 155 -4.14 11.78 9.06
N PHE A 156 -3.42 12.65 9.76
CA PHE A 156 -2.82 13.86 9.19
C PHE A 156 -1.80 13.51 8.10
N ASP A 157 -0.93 12.52 8.33
CA ASP A 157 -0.02 12.00 7.31
C ASP A 157 -0.77 11.50 6.06
N LEU A 158 -1.89 10.79 6.27
CA LEU A 158 -2.76 10.34 5.17
C LEU A 158 -3.38 11.52 4.42
N ILE A 159 -3.92 12.52 5.13
CA ILE A 159 -4.52 13.72 4.53
C ILE A 159 -3.51 14.46 3.66
N LYS A 160 -2.28 14.68 4.17
CA LYS A 160 -1.19 15.29 3.40
C LYS A 160 -0.90 14.50 2.12
N THR A 161 -0.76 13.17 2.24
CA THR A 161 -0.50 12.29 1.10
C THR A 161 -1.62 12.33 0.06
N LEU A 162 -2.89 12.33 0.49
CA LEU A 162 -4.03 12.40 -0.42
C LEU A 162 -4.16 13.77 -1.10
N LYS A 163 -3.83 14.87 -0.42
CA LYS A 163 -3.75 16.21 -1.02
C LYS A 163 -2.70 16.25 -2.14
N GLU A 164 -1.48 15.74 -1.88
CA GLU A 164 -0.41 15.63 -2.88
C GLU A 164 -0.84 14.85 -4.13
N CYS A 165 -1.64 13.79 -3.96
CA CYS A 165 -2.15 13.00 -5.09
C CYS A 165 -3.24 13.70 -5.92
N ARG A 166 -4.04 14.59 -5.32
CA ARG A 166 -5.08 15.35 -6.04
C ARG A 166 -4.52 16.54 -6.83
N MET A 167 -3.29 16.95 -6.52
CA MET A 167 -2.60 18.05 -7.19
C MET A 167 -1.80 17.60 -8.41
N LYS A 168 -1.83 16.30 -8.76
CA LYS A 168 -1.25 15.74 -9.97
C LYS A 168 -2.34 15.37 -10.96
#